data_AF-A0A9E1Z1S0-F1
#
_entry.id   AF-A0A9E1Z1S0-F1
#
_cell.length_a   1.000
_cell.length_b   1.000
_cell.length_c   1.000
_cell.angle_alpha   90.00
_cell.angle_beta   90.00
_cell.angle_gamma   90.00
#
_symmetry.space_group_name_H-M   'P 1'
#
loop_
_entity.id
_entity.type
_entity.pdbx_description
1 polymer ?
#
loop_
_entity_poly.entity_id
_entity_poly.type
_entity_poly.pdbx_seq_one_letter_code
_entity_poly.pdbx_strand_id
1 'polypeptide(L)' 'MPSDGVLRFSNRLHRGLLRVSGGRLGWTTASMPVLKLTTVGRRSGRERTVMLTTP' A
#
# COMPACT_ATOMS: atom_id res chain seq x y z
N MET A 1 12.10 -0.71 14.42
CA MET A 1 11.34 -0.07 13.31
C MET A 1 11.83 -0.65 11.99
N PRO A 2 10.94 -1.10 11.08
CA PRO A 2 11.36 -1.57 9.75
C PRO A 2 12.00 -0.43 8.94
N SER A 3 12.90 -0.78 8.02
CA SER A 3 13.57 0.20 7.17
C SER A 3 12.64 0.72 6.05
N ASP A 4 12.91 1.93 5.54
CA ASP A 4 12.13 2.52 4.43
C ASP A 4 12.12 1.60 3.20
N GLY A 5 13.23 0.92 2.92
CA GLY A 5 13.32 -0.07 1.84
C GLY A 5 12.33 -1.22 1.99
N VAL A 6 12.21 -1.78 3.21
CA VAL A 6 11.27 -2.86 3.52
C VAL A 6 9.82 -2.39 3.35
N LEU A 7 9.49 -1.19 3.81
CA LEU A 7 8.15 -0.61 3.68
C LEU A 7 7.78 -0.37 2.21
N ARG A 8 8.71 0.17 1.41
CA ARG A 8 8.50 0.36 -0.04
C ARG A 8 8.34 -0.96 -0.77
N PHE A 9 9.12 -1.97 -0.40
CA PHE A 9 9.01 -3.30 -0.99
C PHE A 9 7.65 -3.94 -0.69
N SER A 10 7.22 -3.91 0.58
CA SER A 10 5.90 -4.41 1.00
C SER A 10 4.78 -3.75 0.20
N ASN A 11 4.82 -2.41 0.07
CA ASN A 11 3.81 -1.68 -0.68
C ASN A 11 3.78 -2.04 -2.19
N ARG A 12 4.93 -2.39 -2.78
CA ARG A 12 5.00 -2.90 -4.17
C ARG A 12 4.42 -4.31 -4.28
N LEU A 13 4.80 -5.20 -3.38
CA LEU A 13 4.31 -6.59 -3.33
C LEU A 13 2.79 -6.60 -3.21
N HIS A 14 2.26 -5.82 -2.27
CA HIS A 14 0.82 -5.70 -2.03
C HIS A 14 0.06 -5.18 -3.24
N ARG A 15 0.61 -4.15 -3.91
CA ARG A 15 0.02 -3.60 -5.13
C ARG A 15 0.06 -4.60 -6.29
N GLY A 16 1.11 -5.42 -6.37
CA GLY A 16 1.21 -6.54 -7.30
C GLY A 16 0.13 -7.59 -7.04
N LEU A 17 -0.05 -7.99 -5.78
CA LEU A 17 -1.06 -8.97 -5.37
C LEU A 17 -2.48 -8.51 -5.74
N LEU A 18 -2.81 -7.24 -5.48
CA LEU A 18 -4.10 -6.66 -5.87
C LEU A 18 -4.27 -6.63 -7.39
N ARG A 19 -3.23 -6.28 -8.14
CA ARG A 19 -3.30 -6.24 -9.60
C ARG A 19 -3.50 -7.63 -10.21
N VAL A 20 -2.77 -8.63 -9.73
CA VAL A 20 -2.86 -10.02 -10.20
C VAL A 20 -4.19 -10.65 -9.80
N SER A 21 -4.70 -10.35 -8.60
CA SER A 21 -5.99 -10.86 -8.13
C SER A 21 -7.20 -10.10 -8.67
N GLY A 22 -7.02 -9.07 -9.51
CA GLY A 22 -8.11 -8.21 -9.97
C GLY A 22 -8.81 -7.44 -8.84
N GLY A 23 -8.11 -7.18 -7.74
CA GLY A 23 -8.65 -6.52 -6.56
C GLY A 23 -9.47 -7.44 -5.67
N ARG A 24 -9.27 -8.76 -5.71
CA ARG A 24 -9.98 -9.72 -4.84
C ARG A 24 -9.20 -10.11 -3.58
N LEU A 25 -7.87 -10.06 -3.62
CA LEU A 25 -6.99 -10.46 -2.51
C LEU A 25 -6.12 -9.29 -2.04
N GLY A 26 -5.84 -9.24 -0.72
CA GLY A 26 -5.00 -8.20 -0.11
C GLY A 26 -5.77 -7.03 0.50
N TRP A 27 -7.09 -7.12 0.69
CA TRP A 27 -7.84 -6.08 1.42
C TRP A 27 -7.83 -6.25 2.94
N THR A 28 -7.28 -7.36 3.41
CA THR A 28 -7.07 -7.65 4.83
C THR A 28 -5.60 -8.00 5.05
N THR A 29 -5.00 -7.43 6.07
CA THR A 29 -3.60 -7.72 6.46
C THR A 29 -3.53 -7.69 7.97
N ALA A 30 -2.96 -8.74 8.58
CA ALA A 30 -2.92 -8.89 10.04
C ALA A 30 -4.30 -8.67 10.72
N SER A 31 -5.37 -9.21 10.12
CA SER A 31 -6.76 -9.04 10.58
C SER A 31 -7.31 -7.60 10.56
N MET A 32 -6.59 -6.66 9.93
CA MET A 32 -7.04 -5.28 9.75
C MET A 32 -7.46 -5.02 8.30
N PRO A 33 -8.55 -4.26 8.07
CA PRO A 33 -8.90 -3.78 6.73
C PRO A 33 -7.82 -2.85 6.18
N VAL A 34 -7.64 -2.88 4.87
CA VAL A 34 -6.63 -2.09 4.15
C VAL A 34 -7.32 -1.09 3.22
N LEU A 35 -6.88 0.15 3.26
CA LEU A 35 -7.31 1.22 2.36
C LEU A 35 -6.23 1.56 1.34
N LYS A 36 -6.66 1.94 0.14
CA LYS A 36 -5.79 2.51 -0.89
C LYS A 36 -5.77 4.03 -0.71
N LEU A 37 -4.71 4.55 -0.09
CA LEU A 37 -4.53 5.98 0.13
C LEU A 37 -3.69 6.60 -1.00
N THR A 38 -4.27 7.55 -1.74
CA THR A 38 -3.53 8.36 -2.72
C THR A 38 -3.33 9.76 -2.14
N THR A 39 -2.08 10.21 -2.11
CA THR A 39 -1.69 11.55 -1.65
C THR A 39 -0.87 12.28 -2.70
N VAL A 40 -0.82 13.60 -2.63
CA VAL A 40 0.06 14.43 -3.45
C VAL A 40 1.33 14.74 -2.66
N GLY A 41 2.49 14.42 -3.22
CA GLY A 41 3.75 14.63 -2.54
C GLY A 41 4.08 16.12 -2.39
N ARG A 42 4.14 16.63 -1.15
CA ARG A 42 4.39 18.06 -0.82
C ARG A 42 5.54 18.72 -1.59
N ARG A 43 6.65 18.01 -1.82
CA ARG A 43 7.81 18.54 -2.56
C ARG A 43 7.80 18.23 -4.06
N SER A 44 7.22 17.10 -4.45
CA SER A 44 7.31 16.62 -5.83
C SER A 44 6.07 16.93 -6.68
N GLY A 45 4.93 17.26 -6.07
CA GLY A 45 3.64 17.37 -6.75
C GLY A 45 3.08 16.05 -7.31
N ARG A 46 3.88 14.97 -7.33
CA ARG A 46 3.49 13.66 -7.87
C ARG A 46 2.54 12.92 -6.94
N GLU A 47 1.56 12.23 -7.52
CA GLU A 47 0.73 11.27 -6.82
C GLU A 47 1.54 10.11 -6.23
N ARG A 48 1.20 9.72 -5.01
CA ARG A 48 1.78 8.59 -4.27
C ARG A 48 0.64 7.76 -3.72
N THR A 49 0.55 6.51 -4.16
CA THR A 49 -0.42 5.54 -3.64
C THR A 49 0.27 4.58 -2.66
N VAL A 50 -0.33 4.41 -1.49
CA VAL A 50 0.11 3.51 -0.43
C VAL A 50 -1.08 2.70 0.08
N MET A 51 -0.82 1.45 0.45
CA MET A 51 -1.79 0.58 1.12
C MET A 51 -1.64 0.79 2.63
N LEU A 52 -2.71 1.20 3.31
CA LEU A 52 -2.71 1.52 4.74
C LEU A 52 -3.67 0.60 5.48
N THR A 53 -3.17 -0.14 6.47
CA THR A 53 -4.02 -0.88 7.43
C THR A 53 -4.68 0.09 8.39
N THR A 54 -6.00 -0.01 8.54
CA THR A 54 -6.77 0.76 9.53
C THR A 54 -7.22 -0.18 10.66
N PRO A 55 -6.94 0.15 11.94
CA PRO A 55 -7.42 -0.63 13.08
C PRO A 55 -8.94 -0.56 13.25
#